data_AF-A0A1G9PTH3-F1
#
_entry.id   AF-A0A1G9PTH3-F1
#
_cell.length_a   1.000
_cell.length_b   1.000
_cell.length_c   1.000
_cell.angle_alpha   90.00
_cell.angle_beta   90.00
_cell.angle_gamma   90.00
#
_symmetry.space_group_name_H-M   'P 1'
#
loop_
_entity.id
_entity.type
_entity.pdbx_description
1 polymer ?
#
loop_
_entity_poly.entity_id
_entity_poly.type
_entity_poly.pdbx_seq_one_letter_code
_entity_poly.pdbx_strand_id
1 'polypeptide(L)'
;MLRKTVLAAAAVAMLGAVSISAALAGGPGTFYEYTYYSDATLTEDVGYASEYCHGSQVLMGQAVGTITPYYTRFPLGNCSGGPD
;
A
#
# COMPACT_ATOMS: atom_id res chain seq x y z
N MET A 1 -36.86 -17.60 35.94
CA MET A 1 -37.12 -17.38 34.50
C MET A 1 -36.28 -16.20 34.04
N LEU A 2 -35.17 -16.47 33.32
CA LEU A 2 -34.18 -15.46 32.94
C LEU A 2 -34.60 -14.83 31.61
N ARG A 3 -34.93 -13.54 31.62
CA ARG A 3 -35.32 -12.79 30.40
C ARG A 3 -34.07 -12.44 29.58
N LYS A 4 -33.98 -13.09 28.42
CA LYS A 4 -33.18 -12.73 27.25
C LYS A 4 -33.43 -11.28 26.83
N THR A 5 -32.35 -10.53 26.54
CA THR A 5 -31.94 -10.01 25.21
C THR A 5 -31.09 -8.75 25.40
N VAL A 6 -29.78 -8.87 25.22
CA VAL A 6 -28.89 -7.72 25.01
C VAL A 6 -28.59 -7.68 23.52
N LEU A 7 -29.30 -6.83 22.79
CA LEU A 7 -28.95 -6.43 21.42
C LEU A 7 -28.00 -5.23 21.54
N ALA A 8 -26.70 -5.49 21.53
CA ALA A 8 -25.69 -4.44 21.39
C ALA A 8 -25.53 -4.14 19.89
N ALA A 9 -26.02 -2.98 19.46
CA ALA A 9 -25.86 -2.47 18.12
C ALA A 9 -24.38 -2.15 17.86
N ALA A 10 -23.75 -2.88 16.95
CA ALA A 10 -22.42 -2.54 16.46
C ALA A 10 -22.53 -1.34 15.51
N ALA A 11 -22.11 -0.16 15.98
CA ALA A 11 -21.95 1.01 15.13
C ALA A 11 -20.71 0.81 14.25
N VAL A 12 -20.93 0.45 12.98
CA VAL A 12 -19.86 0.38 11.98
C VAL A 12 -19.57 1.82 11.54
N ALA A 13 -18.61 2.46 12.21
CA ALA A 13 -18.06 3.73 11.75
C ALA A 13 -17.21 3.45 10.50
N MET A 14 -17.81 3.56 9.32
CA MET A 14 -17.08 3.63 8.05
C MET A 14 -16.34 4.97 7.99
N LEU A 15 -15.15 5.01 8.61
CA LEU A 15 -14.16 6.04 8.31
C LEU A 15 -13.62 5.73 6.91
N GLY A 16 -14.21 6.40 5.91
CA GLY A 16 -13.70 6.37 4.54
C GLY A 16 -12.23 6.76 4.54
N ALA A 17 -11.39 5.82 4.09
CA ALA A 17 -9.97 6.06 3.90
C ALA A 17 -9.80 7.13 2.83
N VAL A 18 -9.37 8.32 3.24
CA VAL A 18 -8.94 9.36 2.31
C VAL A 18 -7.51 8.98 1.90
N SER A 19 -7.37 8.27 0.79
CA SER A 19 -6.07 7.89 0.22
C SER A 19 -5.42 9.12 -0.41
N ILE A 20 -4.79 9.96 0.40
CA ILE A 20 -3.84 10.96 -0.12
C ILE A 20 -2.54 10.22 -0.41
N SER A 21 -2.46 9.60 -1.58
CA SER A 21 -1.19 9.09 -2.11
C SER A 21 -0.36 10.28 -2.59
N ALA A 22 0.32 10.96 -1.67
CA ALA A 22 1.42 11.83 -2.06
C ALA A 22 2.54 10.92 -2.57
N ALA A 23 2.77 10.92 -3.89
CA ALA A 23 3.87 10.19 -4.49
C ALA A 23 5.19 10.70 -3.89
N LEU A 24 5.84 9.88 -3.06
CA LEU A 24 7.17 10.17 -2.54
C LEU A 24 8.16 10.03 -3.70
N ALA A 25 8.73 11.14 -4.13
CA ALA A 25 9.78 11.14 -5.15
C ALA A 25 11.12 10.74 -4.50
N GLY A 26 11.62 9.57 -4.86
CA GLY A 26 12.95 9.08 -4.52
C GLY A 26 14.01 9.54 -5.52
N GLY A 27 15.28 9.50 -5.09
CA GLY A 27 16.42 9.67 -6.00
C GLY A 27 16.58 8.50 -6.97
N PRO A 28 17.65 8.47 -7.78
CA PRO A 28 17.93 7.35 -8.67
C PRO A 28 18.17 6.05 -7.90
N GLY A 29 17.82 4.92 -8.53
CA GLY A 29 18.00 3.60 -7.94
C GLY A 29 17.05 2.54 -8.48
N THR A 30 17.10 1.35 -7.88
CA THR A 30 16.17 0.26 -8.17
C THR A 30 14.75 0.69 -7.80
N PHE A 31 13.81 0.47 -8.71
CA PHE A 31 12.39 0.67 -8.45
C PHE A 31 11.69 -0.69 -8.36
N TYR A 32 10.62 -0.75 -7.58
CA TYR A 32 10.01 -2.01 -7.15
C TYR A 32 8.50 -2.05 -7.40
N GLU A 33 7.99 -3.26 -7.54
CA GLU A 33 6.58 -3.59 -7.32
C GLU A 33 6.39 -4.04 -5.87
N TYR A 34 5.31 -3.58 -5.24
CA TYR A 34 4.94 -3.84 -3.87
C TYR A 34 3.66 -4.66 -3.83
N THR A 35 3.69 -5.74 -3.05
CA THR A 35 2.47 -6.46 -2.63
C THR A 35 2.30 -6.26 -1.14
N TYR A 36 1.16 -5.72 -0.71
CA TYR A 36 0.81 -5.46 0.68
C TYR A 36 -0.08 -6.56 1.22
N TYR A 37 0.15 -6.95 2.48
CA TYR A 37 -0.54 -8.04 3.16
C TYR A 37 -1.29 -7.56 4.40
N SER A 38 -2.32 -8.29 4.80
CA SER A 38 -3.15 -7.95 5.97
C SER A 38 -2.35 -7.94 7.28
N ASP A 39 -1.36 -8.83 7.41
CA ASP A 39 -0.51 -8.97 8.57
C ASP A 39 0.92 -9.46 8.25
N ALA A 40 1.73 -9.68 9.29
CA ALA A 40 3.12 -10.10 9.19
C ALA A 40 3.33 -11.53 8.68
N THR A 41 2.28 -12.34 8.50
CA THR A 41 2.38 -13.69 7.93
C THR A 41 2.57 -13.68 6.42
N LEU A 42 2.25 -12.57 5.75
CA LEU A 42 2.38 -12.38 4.31
C LEU A 42 1.59 -13.42 3.49
N THR A 43 0.39 -13.78 3.94
CA THR A 43 -0.44 -14.83 3.31
C THR A 43 -1.67 -14.31 2.57
N GLU A 44 -2.23 -13.17 2.98
CA GLU A 44 -3.41 -12.56 2.38
C GLU A 44 -3.07 -11.18 1.81
N ASP A 45 -3.12 -11.08 0.48
CA ASP A 45 -2.86 -9.85 -0.25
C ASP A 45 -4.04 -8.87 -0.09
N VAL A 46 -3.75 -7.63 0.28
CA VAL A 46 -4.76 -6.57 0.51
C VAL A 46 -4.52 -5.32 -0.33
N GLY A 47 -3.40 -5.25 -1.04
CA GLY A 47 -3.10 -4.15 -1.94
C GLY A 47 -1.83 -4.33 -2.74
N TYR A 48 -1.67 -3.49 -3.76
CA TYR A 48 -0.51 -3.47 -4.63
C TYR A 48 -0.13 -2.03 -4.99
N ALA A 49 1.15 -1.77 -5.21
CA ALA A 49 1.64 -0.53 -5.78
C ALA A 49 2.88 -0.80 -6.62
N SER A 50 3.16 0.04 -7.61
CA SER A 50 4.40 -0.05 -8.39
C SER A 50 5.08 1.30 -8.41
N GLU A 51 6.37 1.31 -8.14
CA GLU A 51 7.20 2.46 -8.48
C GLU A 51 7.47 2.50 -9.98
N TYR A 52 7.81 3.68 -10.48
CA TYR A 52 8.22 3.88 -11.85
C TYR A 52 9.36 4.90 -11.93
N CYS A 53 10.18 4.77 -12.96
CA CYS A 53 11.23 5.73 -13.25
C CYS A 53 10.65 6.90 -14.05
N HIS A 54 10.84 8.11 -13.57
CA HIS A 54 10.50 9.35 -14.27
C HIS A 54 11.73 10.25 -14.32
N GLY A 55 12.35 10.36 -15.49
CA GLY A 55 13.67 10.96 -15.62
C GLY A 55 14.69 10.19 -14.78
N SER A 56 15.38 10.89 -13.87
CA SER A 56 16.37 10.33 -12.95
C SER A 56 15.81 9.96 -11.57
N GLN A 57 14.48 9.98 -11.40
CA GLN A 57 13.82 9.80 -10.11
C GLN A 57 12.92 8.57 -10.09
N VAL A 58 12.97 7.83 -8.99
CA VAL A 58 12.01 6.76 -8.71
C VAL A 58 10.79 7.38 -8.03
N LEU A 59 9.61 7.26 -8.66
CA LEU A 59 8.36 7.79 -8.13
C LEU A 59 7.43 6.64 -7.76
N MET A 60 6.67 6.81 -6.68
CA MET A 60 5.62 5.86 -6.32
C MET A 60 4.38 6.06 -7.22
N GLY A 61 3.93 4.98 -7.87
CA GLY A 61 2.68 4.94 -8.59
C GLY A 61 1.47 4.92 -7.66
N GLN A 62 0.27 4.94 -8.24
CA GLN A 62 -0.96 4.84 -7.45
C GLN A 62 -1.08 3.43 -6.86
N ALA A 63 -1.32 3.37 -5.54
CA ALA A 63 -1.65 2.12 -4.87
C ALA A 63 -3.11 1.71 -5.12
N VAL A 64 -3.34 0.41 -5.29
CA VAL A 64 -4.66 -0.22 -5.35
C VAL A 64 -4.85 -1.03 -4.06
N GLY A 65 -5.99 -0.87 -3.40
CA GLY A 65 -6.28 -1.56 -2.13
C GLY A 65 -5.73 -0.84 -0.90
N THR A 66 -5.29 -1.60 0.10
CA THR A 66 -4.82 -1.09 1.40
C THR A 66 -3.30 -1.14 1.50
N ILE A 67 -2.67 0.00 1.81
CA ILE A 67 -1.25 0.06 2.14
C ILE A 67 -1.07 -0.36 3.60
N THR A 68 -0.20 -1.34 3.84
CA THR A 68 0.13 -1.85 5.18
C THR A 68 1.66 -1.83 5.38
N PRO A 69 2.17 -1.94 6.62
CA PRO A 69 3.61 -2.09 6.85
C PRO A 69 4.13 -3.49 6.49
N TYR A 70 3.25 -4.43 6.12
CA TYR A 70 3.60 -5.80 5.77
C TYR A 70 3.59 -5.93 4.26
N TYR A 71 4.77 -5.93 3.63
CA TYR A 71 4.86 -6.00 2.19
C TYR A 71 6.07 -6.81 1.73
N THR A 72 5.95 -7.36 0.54
CA THR A 72 7.06 -7.84 -0.26
C THR A 72 7.35 -6.83 -1.36
N ARG A 73 8.60 -6.82 -1.85
CA ARG A 73 9.00 -6.00 -2.98
C ARG A 73 9.71 -6.84 -4.04
N PHE A 74 9.31 -6.68 -5.29
CA PHE A 74 9.94 -7.31 -6.43
C PHE A 74 10.66 -6.24 -7.26
N PRO A 75 11.97 -6.39 -7.55
CA PRO A 75 12.71 -5.40 -8.32
C PRO A 75 12.23 -5.40 -9.77
N LEU A 76 11.80 -4.23 -10.27
CA LEU A 76 11.34 -4.07 -11.65
C LEU A 76 12.47 -3.61 -12.59
N GLY A 77 13.45 -2.88 -12.06
CA GLY A 77 14.57 -2.36 -12.83
C GLY A 77 15.34 -1.31 -12.06
N ASN A 78 16.28 -0.64 -12.73
CA ASN A 78 17.07 0.45 -12.14
C ASN A 78 16.86 1.75 -12.91
N CYS A 79 16.46 2.81 -12.19
CA CYS A 79 16.34 4.16 -12.70
C CYS A 79 17.73 4.81 -12.66
N SER A 80 18.36 4.93 -13.83
CA SER A 80 19.67 5.55 -13.98
C SER A 80 19.58 7.05 -13.73
N GLY A 81 20.29 7.55 -12.71
CA GLY A 81 20.28 8.97 -12.34
C GLY A 81 21.02 9.92 -13.28
N GLY A 82 21.21 9.53 -14.55
CA GLY A 82 21.99 10.28 -15.52
C GLY A 82 21.12 11.24 -16.35
N PRO A 83 21.69 12.35 -16.84
CA PRO A 83 21.02 13.20 -17.82
C PRO A 83 21.00 12.50 -19.18
N ASP A 84 19.83 12.54 -19.82
CA ASP A 84 19.55 12.13 -21.20
C ASP A 84 20.56 12.69 -22.22
#